data_AF-A0A950BD08-F1
#
_entry.id   AF-A0A950BD08-F1
#
_cell.length_a   1.000
_cell.length_b   1.000
_cell.length_c   1.000
_cell.angle_alpha   90.00
_cell.angle_beta   90.00
_cell.angle_gamma   90.00
#
_symmetry.space_group_name_H-M   'P 1'
#
loop_
_entity.id
_entity.type
_entity.pdbx_description
1 polymer ?
#
loop_
_entity_poly.entity_id
_entity_poly.type
_entity_poly.pdbx_seq_one_letter_code
_entity_poly.pdbx_strand_id
1 'polypeptide(L)'
;MPDPLESQTIALQGLLTHTLSELGIANRHEGERITLDDGLQLLPFELRTEARSDGNWSSSTVIEVYHPLIKDVLFEYQHSAGSSLPEALRSGFRSWARTDLVTLQQAVQDELECPSLSMGYSDEQTGTEYRRQVVLGPMAHYQQHSPEPPATQTDDEAEHDFCPCCLFTNSMDAFSDVLKG
;
A
#
# COMPACT_ATOMS: atom_id res chain seq x y z
N MET A 1 -8.86 -38.36 19.85
CA MET A 1 -9.99 -37.45 19.57
C MET A 1 -9.42 -36.05 19.48
N PRO A 2 -9.44 -35.39 18.32
CA PRO A 2 -9.09 -33.97 18.26
C PRO A 2 -10.24 -33.12 18.83
N ASP A 3 -9.86 -32.01 19.45
CA ASP A 3 -10.65 -31.05 20.23
C ASP A 3 -11.68 -30.29 19.34
N PRO A 4 -12.93 -30.04 19.79
CA PRO A 4 -13.94 -29.34 19.01
C PRO A 4 -13.81 -27.83 19.24
N LEU A 5 -12.69 -27.25 18.83
CA LEU A 5 -12.63 -25.82 18.54
C LEU A 5 -12.84 -25.69 17.04
N GLU A 6 -14.12 -25.72 16.64
CA GLU A 6 -14.56 -25.22 15.36
C GLU A 6 -13.98 -23.81 15.19
N SER A 7 -12.93 -23.70 14.38
CA SER A 7 -12.45 -22.43 13.87
C SER A 7 -13.65 -21.73 13.24
N GLN A 8 -14.22 -20.74 13.93
CA GLN A 8 -15.13 -19.81 13.29
C GLN A 8 -14.35 -19.20 12.13
N THR A 9 -14.64 -19.62 10.90
CA THR A 9 -14.07 -19.02 9.71
C THR A 9 -14.50 -17.56 9.70
N ILE A 10 -13.57 -16.66 10.01
CA ILE A 10 -13.82 -15.22 9.94
C ILE A 10 -13.90 -14.87 8.47
N ALA A 11 -15.06 -14.38 8.02
CA ALA A 11 -15.22 -13.86 6.67
C ALA A 11 -14.39 -12.56 6.53
N LEU A 12 -13.23 -12.64 5.90
CA LEU A 12 -12.30 -11.51 5.77
C LEU A 12 -12.92 -10.34 5.02
N GLN A 13 -13.76 -10.60 4.01
CA GLN A 13 -14.50 -9.58 3.29
C GLN A 13 -15.40 -8.78 4.24
N GLY A 14 -16.11 -9.46 5.13
CA GLY A 14 -16.97 -8.82 6.13
C GLY A 14 -16.15 -7.99 7.12
N LEU A 15 -15.00 -8.52 7.56
CA LEU A 15 -14.11 -7.80 8.48
C LEU A 15 -13.49 -6.55 7.83
N LEU A 16 -13.02 -6.65 6.59
CA LEU A 16 -12.48 -5.52 5.84
C LEU A 16 -13.57 -4.47 5.56
N THR A 17 -14.75 -4.89 5.08
CA THR A 17 -15.94 -4.02 4.88
C THR A 17 -16.27 -3.23 6.14
N HIS A 18 -16.34 -3.90 7.29
CA HIS A 18 -16.61 -3.26 8.57
C HIS A 18 -15.50 -2.29 8.96
N THR A 19 -14.23 -2.68 8.77
CA THR A 19 -13.07 -1.82 9.08
C THR A 19 -13.05 -0.54 8.23
N LEU A 20 -13.34 -0.65 6.93
CA LEU A 20 -13.45 0.51 6.03
C LEU A 20 -14.60 1.43 6.46
N SER A 21 -15.74 0.85 6.81
CA SER A 21 -16.91 1.60 7.28
C SER A 21 -16.64 2.34 8.60
N GLU A 22 -15.93 1.71 9.55
CA GLU A 22 -15.47 2.36 10.79
C GLU A 22 -14.56 3.57 10.54
N LEU A 23 -13.78 3.53 9.45
CA LEU A 23 -12.89 4.61 9.03
C LEU A 23 -13.60 5.68 8.19
N GLY A 24 -14.91 5.53 7.93
CA GLY A 24 -15.67 6.46 7.10
C GLY A 24 -15.39 6.32 5.60
N ILE A 25 -14.80 5.20 5.17
CA ILE A 25 -14.51 4.94 3.76
C ILE A 25 -15.73 4.27 3.13
N ALA A 26 -16.35 4.95 2.17
CA ALA A 26 -17.49 4.43 1.43
C ALA A 26 -17.10 3.18 0.64
N ASN A 27 -17.87 2.12 0.82
CA ASN A 27 -17.60 0.82 0.22
C ASN A 27 -18.92 0.07 -0.02
N ARG A 28 -18.89 -0.87 -0.96
CA ARG A 28 -20.03 -1.73 -1.31
C ARG A 28 -19.52 -3.13 -1.64
N HIS A 29 -20.28 -4.12 -1.20
CA HIS A 29 -19.95 -5.52 -1.44
C HIS A 29 -20.63 -6.00 -2.73
N GLU A 30 -19.84 -6.37 -3.74
CA GLU A 30 -20.30 -6.80 -5.06
C GLU A 30 -19.71 -8.19 -5.38
N GLY A 31 -20.52 -9.23 -5.18
CA GLY A 31 -20.05 -10.61 -5.31
C GLY A 31 -19.04 -10.95 -4.22
N GLU A 32 -17.81 -11.28 -4.61
CA GLU A 32 -16.70 -11.58 -3.68
C GLU A 32 -15.83 -10.35 -3.37
N ARG A 33 -16.02 -9.24 -4.10
CA ARG A 33 -15.17 -8.06 -4.03
C ARG A 33 -15.83 -6.92 -3.25
N ILE A 34 -14.99 -6.11 -2.64
CA ILE A 34 -15.38 -4.85 -2.01
C ILE A 34 -15.00 -3.72 -2.96
N THR A 35 -15.98 -2.99 -3.48
CA THR A 35 -15.79 -1.87 -4.41
C THR A 35 -15.84 -0.55 -3.64
N LEU A 36 -14.87 0.33 -3.89
CA LEU A 36 -14.80 1.70 -3.36
C LEU A 36 -15.37 2.72 -4.35
N ASP A 37 -15.57 3.97 -3.90
CA ASP A 37 -16.13 5.04 -4.75
C ASP A 37 -15.18 5.48 -5.88
N ASP A 38 -13.87 5.36 -5.68
CA ASP A 38 -12.82 5.61 -6.66
C ASP A 38 -12.63 4.46 -7.67
N GLY A 39 -13.43 3.39 -7.56
CA GLY A 39 -13.40 2.25 -8.47
C GLY A 39 -12.39 1.16 -8.11
N LEU A 40 -11.58 1.34 -7.06
CA LEU A 40 -10.75 0.25 -6.53
C LEU A 40 -11.63 -0.92 -6.08
N GLN A 41 -11.23 -2.13 -6.41
CA GLN A 41 -11.87 -3.35 -5.95
C GLN A 41 -10.88 -4.17 -5.12
N LEU A 42 -11.33 -4.59 -3.94
CA LEU A 42 -10.50 -5.24 -2.92
C LEU A 42 -10.99 -6.68 -2.67
N LEU A 43 -10.06 -7.62 -2.60
CA LEU A 43 -10.33 -9.01 -2.26
C LEU A 43 -9.30 -9.52 -1.25
N PRO A 44 -9.67 -9.66 0.04
CA PRO A 44 -8.75 -10.11 1.08
C PRO A 44 -8.65 -11.63 1.17
N PHE A 45 -7.44 -12.14 1.39
CA PHE A 45 -7.13 -13.54 1.66
C PHE A 45 -6.28 -13.70 2.92
N GLU A 46 -6.49 -14.81 3.62
CA GLU A 46 -5.62 -15.22 4.72
C GLU A 46 -4.39 -15.90 4.15
N LEU A 47 -3.20 -15.46 4.57
CA LEU A 47 -1.96 -16.18 4.29
C LEU A 47 -1.57 -17.07 5.47
N ARG A 48 -1.62 -16.51 6.68
CA ARG A 48 -1.19 -17.21 7.89
C ARG A 48 -1.75 -16.55 9.14
N THR A 49 -2.27 -17.35 10.06
CA THR A 49 -2.70 -16.91 11.38
C THR A 49 -2.17 -17.84 12.45
N GLU A 50 -1.65 -17.28 13.54
CA GLU A 50 -1.00 -18.06 14.59
C GLU A 50 -1.22 -17.49 15.98
N ALA A 51 -1.58 -18.37 16.91
CA ALA A 51 -1.48 -18.09 18.33
C ALA A 51 0.00 -18.14 18.75
N ARG A 52 0.42 -17.12 19.49
CA ARG A 52 1.78 -16.98 20.03
C ARG A 52 1.83 -17.54 21.45
N SER A 53 3.04 -17.86 21.91
CA SER A 53 3.29 -18.44 23.24
C SER A 53 2.92 -17.52 24.40
N ASP A 54 2.82 -16.22 24.16
CA ASP A 54 2.40 -15.19 25.12
C ASP A 54 0.87 -15.03 25.20
N GLY A 55 0.10 -15.84 24.45
CA GLY A 55 -1.36 -15.76 24.36
C GLY A 55 -1.87 -14.73 23.36
N ASN A 56 -1.00 -13.96 22.70
CA ASN A 56 -1.38 -13.06 21.63
C ASN A 56 -1.52 -13.82 20.30
N TRP A 57 -1.98 -13.10 19.28
CA TRP A 57 -2.11 -13.60 17.92
C TRP A 57 -1.27 -12.79 16.95
N SER A 58 -0.79 -13.44 15.91
CA SER A 58 -0.31 -12.79 14.70
C SER A 58 -1.11 -13.22 13.48
N SER A 59 -1.29 -12.28 12.57
CA SER A 59 -1.91 -12.52 11.27
C SER A 59 -1.07 -11.94 10.15
N SER A 60 -1.07 -12.65 9.03
CA SER A 60 -0.60 -12.22 7.73
C SER A 60 -1.74 -12.38 6.73
N THR A 61 -2.14 -11.27 6.11
CA THR A 61 -3.16 -11.24 5.05
C THR A 61 -2.58 -10.66 3.78
N VAL A 62 -3.21 -10.97 2.65
CA VAL A 62 -3.00 -10.25 1.40
C VAL A 62 -4.33 -9.67 0.94
N ILE A 63 -4.29 -8.46 0.40
CA ILE A 63 -5.41 -7.85 -0.32
C ILE A 63 -5.00 -7.79 -1.79
N GLU A 64 -5.75 -8.49 -2.62
CA GLU A 64 -5.70 -8.28 -4.06
C GLU A 64 -6.47 -7.00 -4.39
N VAL A 65 -5.82 -6.10 -5.12
CA VAL A 65 -6.34 -4.81 -5.53
C VAL A 65 -6.45 -4.80 -7.06
N TYR A 66 -7.63 -4.42 -7.54
CA TYR A 66 -7.94 -4.34 -8.96
C TYR A 66 -8.44 -2.93 -9.32
N HIS A 67 -8.02 -2.45 -10.47
CA HIS A 67 -8.48 -1.20 -11.07
C HIS A 67 -8.14 -1.19 -12.57
N PRO A 68 -8.90 -0.51 -13.46
CA PRO A 68 -8.55 -0.41 -14.88
C PRO A 68 -7.17 0.17 -15.18
N LEU A 69 -6.59 0.95 -14.27
CA LEU A 69 -5.22 1.49 -14.39
C LEU A 69 -4.12 0.52 -13.93
N ILE A 70 -4.49 -0.59 -13.27
CA ILE A 70 -3.55 -1.62 -12.84
C ILE A 70 -3.57 -2.71 -13.93
N LYS A 71 -2.43 -2.94 -14.59
CA LYS A 71 -2.31 -3.87 -15.72
C LYS A 71 -2.65 -5.31 -15.34
N ASP A 72 -2.25 -5.72 -14.14
CA ASP A 72 -2.49 -7.04 -13.57
C ASP A 72 -3.21 -6.89 -12.21
N VAL A 73 -3.00 -7.80 -11.28
CA VAL A 73 -3.45 -7.66 -9.89
C VAL A 73 -2.32 -7.08 -9.05
N LEU A 74 -2.64 -6.08 -8.22
CA LEU A 74 -1.73 -5.57 -7.20
C LEU A 74 -1.96 -6.35 -5.90
N PHE A 75 -0.89 -6.81 -5.27
CA PHE A 75 -0.97 -7.53 -4.00
C PHE A 75 -0.41 -6.68 -2.87
N GLU A 76 -1.25 -6.40 -1.88
CA GLU A 76 -0.86 -5.68 -0.67
C GLU A 76 -0.79 -6.64 0.51
N TYR A 77 0.34 -6.71 1.20
CA TYR A 77 0.55 -7.64 2.31
C TYR A 77 0.47 -6.91 3.65
N GLN A 78 -0.33 -7.44 4.59
CA GLN A 78 -0.45 -6.88 5.93
C GLN A 78 0.03 -7.88 6.97
N HIS A 79 0.88 -7.41 7.87
CA HIS A 79 1.30 -8.14 9.05
C HIS A 79 0.86 -7.39 10.30
N SER A 80 0.25 -8.11 11.23
CA SER A 80 -0.29 -7.51 12.44
C SER A 80 -0.33 -8.49 13.60
N ALA A 81 -0.51 -7.94 14.80
CA ALA A 81 -0.71 -8.70 16.02
C ALA A 81 -1.87 -8.12 16.83
N GLY A 82 -2.45 -8.92 17.71
CA GLY A 82 -3.55 -8.53 18.60
C GLY A 82 -3.70 -9.52 19.75
N SER A 83 -4.50 -9.16 20.76
CA SER A 83 -4.80 -10.05 21.89
C SER A 83 -5.75 -11.20 21.51
N SER A 84 -6.36 -11.11 20.32
CA SER A 84 -7.18 -12.15 19.71
C SER A 84 -7.00 -12.16 18.19
N LEU A 85 -7.37 -13.26 17.52
CA LEU A 85 -7.32 -13.36 16.06
C LEU A 85 -8.13 -12.25 15.35
N PRO A 86 -9.41 -11.97 15.72
CA PRO A 86 -10.17 -10.88 15.09
C PRO A 86 -9.51 -9.51 15.27
N GLU A 87 -8.89 -9.26 16.43
CA GLU A 87 -8.18 -8.02 16.69
C GLU A 87 -6.92 -7.89 15.84
N ALA A 88 -6.13 -8.97 15.73
CA ALA A 88 -4.94 -8.99 14.88
C ALA A 88 -5.31 -8.68 13.43
N LEU A 89 -6.30 -9.36 12.87
CA LEU A 89 -6.77 -9.13 11.50
C LEU A 89 -7.30 -7.70 11.31
N ARG A 90 -8.17 -7.22 12.22
CA ARG A 90 -8.72 -5.85 12.16
C ARG A 90 -7.62 -4.79 12.26
N SER A 91 -6.62 -5.02 13.10
CA SER A 91 -5.47 -4.11 13.25
C SER A 91 -4.68 -3.99 11.94
N GLY A 92 -4.44 -5.12 11.25
CA GLY A 92 -3.77 -5.15 9.95
C GLY A 92 -4.54 -4.37 8.89
N PHE A 93 -5.83 -4.66 8.72
CA PHE A 93 -6.69 -3.93 7.77
C PHE A 93 -6.81 -2.44 8.10
N ARG A 94 -6.92 -2.08 9.38
CA ARG A 94 -7.00 -0.68 9.81
C ARG A 94 -5.70 0.07 9.52
N SER A 95 -4.55 -0.56 9.73
CA SER A 95 -3.25 0.03 9.40
C SER A 95 -3.17 0.30 7.90
N TRP A 96 -3.36 -0.74 7.09
CA TRP A 96 -3.33 -0.66 5.63
C TRP A 96 -4.29 0.40 5.06
N ALA A 97 -5.53 0.44 5.56
CA ALA A 97 -6.52 1.41 5.10
C ALA A 97 -6.12 2.87 5.40
N ARG A 98 -5.29 3.11 6.43
CA ARG A 98 -4.82 4.44 6.80
C ARG A 98 -3.53 4.85 6.10
N THR A 99 -2.81 3.92 5.51
CA THR A 99 -1.49 4.15 4.91
C THR A 99 -1.51 3.87 3.41
N ASP A 100 -1.57 2.60 3.05
CA ASP A 100 -1.38 2.12 1.70
C ASP A 100 -2.61 2.43 0.84
N LEU A 101 -3.82 2.21 1.39
CA LEU A 101 -5.05 2.52 0.67
C LEU A 101 -5.12 4.01 0.28
N VAL A 102 -4.71 4.92 1.17
CA VAL A 102 -4.68 6.36 0.86
C VAL A 102 -3.82 6.64 -0.38
N THR A 103 -2.68 5.97 -0.49
CA THR A 103 -1.77 6.08 -1.64
C THR A 103 -2.41 5.52 -2.91
N LEU A 104 -3.08 4.37 -2.80
CA LEU A 104 -3.78 3.74 -3.93
C LEU A 104 -4.94 4.60 -4.42
N GLN A 105 -5.73 5.17 -3.52
CA GLN A 105 -6.83 6.07 -3.84
C GLN A 105 -6.33 7.32 -4.56
N GLN A 106 -5.19 7.87 -4.14
CA GLN A 106 -4.55 8.98 -4.84
C GLN A 106 -4.04 8.57 -6.22
N ALA A 107 -3.43 7.39 -6.34
CA ALA A 107 -2.86 6.91 -7.60
C ALA A 107 -3.89 6.64 -8.71
N VAL A 108 -5.18 6.49 -8.35
CA VAL A 108 -6.27 6.29 -9.32
C VAL A 108 -7.09 7.54 -9.61
N GLN A 109 -6.76 8.68 -9.00
CA GLN A 109 -7.40 9.96 -9.28
C GLN A 109 -6.81 10.63 -10.52
N ASP A 110 -7.64 11.34 -11.28
CA ASP A 110 -7.20 12.14 -12.42
C ASP A 110 -6.32 13.33 -12.00
N GLU A 111 -6.62 13.92 -10.83
CA GLU A 111 -5.86 15.03 -10.24
C GLU A 111 -5.28 14.63 -8.88
N LEU A 112 -3.97 14.80 -8.71
CA LEU A 112 -3.28 14.46 -7.47
C LEU A 112 -3.31 15.63 -6.48
N GLU A 113 -3.97 15.42 -5.34
CA GLU A 113 -3.92 16.34 -4.19
C GLU A 113 -2.84 15.95 -3.16
N CYS A 114 -1.69 15.47 -3.63
CA CYS A 114 -0.60 14.99 -2.78
C CYS A 114 0.78 15.35 -3.33
N PRO A 115 1.83 15.34 -2.48
CA PRO A 115 3.21 15.44 -2.96
C PRO A 115 3.47 14.36 -4.01
N SER A 116 3.77 14.81 -5.23
CA SER A 116 4.00 13.92 -6.36
C SER A 116 5.16 14.43 -7.20
N LEU A 117 5.83 13.50 -7.87
CA LEU A 117 6.81 13.81 -8.90
C LEU A 117 6.16 13.57 -10.26
N SER A 118 6.18 14.56 -11.14
CA SER A 118 5.73 14.42 -12.51
C SER A 118 6.92 14.23 -13.44
N MET A 119 6.83 13.26 -14.34
CA MET A 119 7.85 12.98 -15.34
C MET A 119 7.22 12.96 -16.72
N GLY A 120 7.80 13.71 -17.65
CA GLY A 120 7.48 13.62 -19.07
C GLY A 120 8.25 12.46 -19.68
N TYR A 121 7.58 11.66 -20.51
CA TYR A 121 8.19 10.59 -21.28
C TYR A 121 7.74 10.71 -22.74
N SER A 122 8.63 10.55 -23.71
CA SER A 122 8.26 10.55 -25.13
C SER A 122 8.57 9.19 -25.73
N ASP A 123 7.59 8.56 -26.37
CA ASP A 123 7.84 7.38 -27.18
C ASP A 123 8.60 7.79 -28.45
N GLU A 124 9.82 7.28 -28.60
CA GLU A 124 10.72 7.63 -29.70
C GLU A 124 10.24 7.12 -31.06
N GLN A 125 9.42 6.08 -31.12
CA GLN A 125 8.87 5.53 -32.35
C GLN A 125 7.62 6.28 -32.81
N THR A 126 6.75 6.69 -31.90
CA THR A 126 5.48 7.36 -32.25
C THR A 126 5.50 8.87 -32.07
N GLY A 127 6.46 9.40 -31.31
CA GLY A 127 6.52 10.80 -30.89
C GLY A 127 5.47 11.17 -29.83
N THR A 128 4.73 10.19 -29.29
CA THR A 128 3.67 10.44 -28.31
C THR A 128 4.27 10.85 -26.98
N GLU A 129 3.83 11.97 -26.44
CA GLU A 129 4.19 12.42 -25.10
C GLU A 129 3.25 11.80 -24.05
N TYR A 130 3.87 11.22 -23.03
CA TYR A 130 3.23 10.66 -21.86
C TYR A 130 3.65 11.45 -20.63
N ARG A 131 2.72 11.57 -19.68
CA ARG A 131 3.01 12.02 -18.34
C ARG A 131 2.90 10.84 -17.39
N ARG A 132 3.93 10.61 -16.60
CA ARG A 132 3.92 9.66 -15.48
C ARG A 132 3.95 10.46 -14.18
N GLN A 133 3.18 10.01 -13.21
CA GLN A 133 3.15 10.60 -11.88
C GLN A 133 3.59 9.56 -10.86
N VAL A 134 4.44 9.98 -9.94
CA VAL A 134 4.89 9.20 -8.80
C VAL A 134 4.18 9.76 -7.59
N VAL A 135 3.23 8.99 -7.06
CA VAL A 135 2.56 9.29 -5.80
C VAL A 135 3.46 8.79 -4.68
N LEU A 136 3.90 9.68 -3.81
CA LEU A 136 4.64 9.31 -2.61
C LEU A 136 3.63 9.06 -1.49
N GLY A 137 3.69 7.87 -0.88
CA GLY A 137 2.85 7.55 0.27
C GLY A 137 3.11 8.47 1.47
N PRO A 138 2.41 8.28 2.60
CA PRO A 138 2.51 9.16 3.75
C PRO A 138 3.93 9.24 4.33
N MET A 139 4.69 10.28 3.96
CA MET A 139 6.06 10.51 4.42
C MET A 139 6.13 11.04 5.88
N ALA A 140 4.99 11.14 6.58
CA ALA A 140 4.91 11.70 7.92
C ALA A 140 5.81 10.99 8.93
N HIS A 141 6.08 9.69 8.74
CA HIS A 141 7.01 8.92 9.59
C HIS A 141 8.48 9.29 9.39
N TYR A 142 8.85 9.87 8.24
CA TYR A 142 10.22 10.28 7.94
C TYR A 142 10.55 11.72 8.39
N GLN A 143 9.56 12.48 8.88
CA GLN A 143 9.76 13.85 9.39
C GLN A 143 10.05 13.91 10.90
N GLN A 144 10.51 12.82 11.53
CA GLN A 144 10.79 12.83 12.97
C GLN A 144 12.02 13.67 13.36
N HIS A 145 12.82 14.10 12.38
CA HIS A 145 13.94 15.02 12.60
C HIS A 145 13.86 16.18 11.59
N SER A 146 13.92 17.41 12.10
CA SER A 146 14.31 18.55 11.27
C SER A 146 15.64 18.22 10.61
N PRO A 147 15.84 18.47 9.31
CA PRO A 147 17.16 18.31 8.71
C PRO A 147 18.13 19.15 9.53
N GLU A 148 19.13 18.50 10.14
CA GLU A 148 20.26 19.23 10.71
C GLU A 148 20.82 20.11 9.58
N PRO A 149 21.10 21.40 9.84
CA PRO A 149 21.73 22.24 8.82
C PRO A 149 22.97 21.51 8.32
N PRO A 150 23.19 21.43 7.00
CA PRO A 150 24.31 20.69 6.47
C PRO A 150 25.56 21.21 7.16
N ALA A 151 26.20 20.34 7.96
CA ALA A 151 27.56 20.58 8.38
C ALA A 151 28.29 20.90 7.08
N THR A 152 28.97 22.04 7.02
CA THR A 152 29.73 22.50 5.86
C THR A 152 30.61 21.37 5.35
N GLN A 153 30.10 20.59 4.40
CA GLN A 153 30.80 19.55 3.69
C GLN A 153 31.46 20.27 2.52
N THR A 154 32.76 20.47 2.68
CA THR A 154 33.67 20.77 1.59
C THR A 154 33.41 19.81 0.44
N ASP A 155 33.31 20.36 -0.77
CA ASP A 155 33.33 19.63 -2.04
C ASP A 155 34.40 18.54 -1.99
N ASP A 156 33.97 17.27 -1.90
CA ASP A 156 34.66 16.07 -2.37
C ASP A 156 33.78 14.87 -1.98
N GLU A 157 33.12 14.26 -2.99
CA GLU A 157 32.53 12.91 -2.97
C GLU A 157 31.94 12.42 -1.64
N ALA A 158 31.01 13.19 -1.06
CA ALA A 158 30.18 12.67 0.03
C ALA A 158 29.27 11.58 -0.55
N GLU A 159 29.69 10.32 -0.39
CA GLU A 159 28.91 9.11 -0.65
C GLU A 159 27.49 9.33 -0.09
N HIS A 160 26.54 9.55 -0.99
CA HIS A 160 25.18 9.87 -0.59
C HIS A 160 24.57 8.65 0.07
N ASP A 161 24.45 8.68 1.40
CA ASP A 161 23.63 7.73 2.14
C ASP A 161 22.25 7.66 1.48
N PHE A 162 21.86 6.45 1.12
CA PHE A 162 20.77 6.05 0.24
C PHE A 162 19.43 6.73 0.61
N CYS A 163 19.18 7.96 0.12
CA CYS A 163 17.94 8.67 0.43
C CYS A 163 16.78 8.14 -0.46
N PRO A 164 15.52 8.14 0.01
CA PRO A 164 14.40 7.60 -0.76
C PRO A 164 14.24 8.21 -2.17
N CYS A 165 14.58 9.49 -2.35
CA CYS A 165 14.57 10.18 -3.64
C CYS A 165 15.66 9.65 -4.60
N CYS A 166 16.84 9.32 -4.08
CA CYS A 166 17.92 8.70 -4.82
C CYS A 166 17.61 7.23 -5.15
N LEU A 167 16.96 6.49 -4.23
CA LEU A 167 16.50 5.13 -4.53
C LEU A 167 15.53 5.10 -5.71
N PHE A 168 14.56 6.04 -5.76
CA PHE A 168 13.64 6.14 -6.90
C PHE A 168 14.39 6.53 -8.19
N THR A 169 15.18 7.60 -8.16
CA THR A 169 15.91 8.10 -9.34
C THR A 169 16.90 7.06 -9.89
N ASN A 170 17.61 6.33 -9.02
CA ASN A 170 18.54 5.27 -9.42
C ASN A 170 17.82 4.00 -9.90
N SER A 171 16.53 3.85 -9.60
CA SER A 171 15.72 2.73 -10.11
C SER A 171 15.02 3.05 -11.43
N MET A 172 15.12 4.28 -11.95
CA MET A 172 14.44 4.71 -13.18
C MET A 172 14.85 3.89 -14.39
N ASP A 173 16.14 3.55 -14.53
CA ASP A 173 16.61 2.70 -15.61
C ASP A 173 15.98 1.30 -15.53
N ALA A 174 15.84 0.75 -14.32
CA ALA A 174 15.25 -0.57 -14.09
C ALA A 174 13.73 -0.58 -14.40
N PHE A 175 13.04 0.54 -14.25
CA PHE A 175 11.61 0.66 -14.56
C PHE A 175 11.33 1.26 -15.95
N SER A 176 12.37 1.57 -16.73
CA SER A 176 12.24 2.35 -17.96
C SER A 176 11.30 1.70 -18.99
N ASP A 177 11.38 0.38 -19.19
CA ASP A 177 10.50 -0.36 -20.10
C ASP A 177 9.02 -0.29 -19.65
N VAL A 178 8.76 -0.40 -18.34
CA VAL A 178 7.40 -0.31 -17.79
C VAL A 178 6.84 1.11 -17.89
N LEU A 179 7.70 2.12 -17.72
CA LEU A 179 7.32 3.53 -17.82
C LEU A 179 7.03 3.94 -19.27
N LYS A 180 7.73 3.33 -20.23
CA LYS A 180 7.55 3.50 -21.68
C LYS A 180 6.24 2.89 -22.20
N GLY A 181 5.86 1.74 -21.65
CA GLY A 181 4.66 0.98 -22.04
C GLY A 181 5.00 -0.18 -22.95
#